data_AF-A0A314UKB7-F1
#
_entry.id   AF-A0A314UKB7-F1
#
_cell.length_a   1.000
_cell.length_b   1.000
_cell.length_c   1.000
_cell.angle_alpha   90.00
_cell.angle_beta   90.00
_cell.angle_gamma   90.00
#
_symmetry.space_group_name_H-M   'P 1'
#
loop_
_entity.id
_entity.type
_entity.pdbx_description
1 polymer ?
#
loop_
_entity_poly.entity_id
_entity_poly.type
_entity_poly.pdbx_seq_one_letter_code
_entity_poly.pdbx_strand_id
1 'polypeptide(L)'
;MAPHGDKSDAAEETMVAEAEKRPISTILIVMAMQSEALPVVNKLNLSEDLESVFPKGVPWVRYRGFYKDLNINLVWPGKDSSLGVDCVGTVPASLVTYASIQALQPDLIINAGTAGGLKAKGACIGDAYVASDVAFCDRRIPIPVSAP
;
A
#
# COMPACT_ATOMS: atom_id res chain seq x y z
N MET A 1 12.06 16.57 37.57
CA MET A 1 10.84 16.02 36.97
C MET A 1 10.07 17.19 36.39
N ALA A 2 10.29 17.51 35.11
CA ALA A 2 9.52 18.53 34.41
C ALA A 2 8.17 17.94 33.98
N PRO A 3 7.07 18.70 34.00
CA PRO A 3 5.81 18.20 33.49
C PRO A 3 5.87 18.18 31.97
N HIS A 4 5.78 17.00 31.35
CA HIS A 4 5.46 16.91 29.94
C HIS A 4 4.00 17.32 29.76
N GLY A 5 3.79 18.31 28.89
CA GLY A 5 2.51 18.99 28.74
C GLY A 5 1.56 18.27 27.79
N ASP A 6 0.31 18.15 28.21
CA ASP A 6 -0.92 17.76 27.49
C ASP A 6 -1.24 18.58 26.21
N LYS A 7 -0.29 19.33 25.64
CA LYS A 7 -0.56 20.25 24.52
C LYS A 7 -0.31 19.64 23.14
N SER A 8 0.39 18.51 23.03
CA SER A 8 0.64 17.84 21.74
C SER A 8 -0.58 17.11 21.22
N ASP A 9 -1.29 16.42 22.13
CA ASP A 9 -2.26 15.40 21.73
C ASP A 9 -3.54 16.04 21.17
N ALA A 10 -3.96 17.18 21.73
CA ALA A 10 -5.12 17.92 21.25
C ALA A 10 -4.91 18.55 19.86
N ALA A 11 -3.68 18.97 19.53
CA ALA A 11 -3.36 19.52 18.22
C ALA A 11 -3.33 18.43 17.14
N GLU A 12 -2.80 17.25 17.49
CA GLU A 12 -2.74 16.08 16.61
C GLU A 12 -4.15 15.49 16.39
N GLU A 13 -4.98 15.37 17.44
CA GLU A 13 -6.39 14.97 17.33
C GLU A 13 -7.22 15.93 16.48
N THR A 14 -6.99 17.25 16.60
CA THR A 14 -7.72 18.25 15.81
C THR A 14 -7.33 18.20 14.33
N MET A 15 -6.05 17.96 14.02
CA MET A 15 -5.57 17.78 12.64
C MET A 15 -6.10 16.49 12.00
N VAL A 16 -6.21 15.40 12.77
CA VAL A 16 -6.80 14.13 12.32
C VAL A 16 -8.30 14.30 12.05
N ALA A 17 -9.02 14.99 12.93
CA ALA A 17 -10.46 15.24 12.77
C ALA A 17 -10.83 16.17 11.59
N GLU A 18 -9.94 17.10 11.19
CA GLU A 18 -10.14 17.92 9.99
C GLU A 18 -9.78 17.18 8.69
N ALA A 19 -8.78 16.29 8.73
CA ALA A 19 -8.45 15.43 7.60
C ALA A 19 -9.59 14.48 7.22
N GLU A 20 -10.41 14.05 8.18
CA GLU A 20 -11.58 13.19 7.95
C GLU A 20 -12.74 13.85 7.17
N LYS A 21 -12.76 15.20 7.04
CA LYS A 21 -13.90 15.91 6.44
C LYS A 21 -13.70 16.32 4.98
N ARG A 22 -12.48 16.29 4.45
CA ARG A 22 -12.24 16.66 3.05
C ARG A 22 -12.46 15.45 2.13
N PRO A 23 -13.01 15.65 0.91
CA PRO A 23 -13.14 14.56 -0.04
C PRO A 23 -11.77 13.99 -0.41
N ILE A 24 -11.73 12.67 -0.66
CA ILE A 24 -10.54 11.99 -1.18
C ILE A 24 -10.15 12.63 -2.52
N SER A 25 -8.87 12.95 -2.66
CA SER A 25 -8.30 13.59 -3.85
C SER A 25 -7.15 12.78 -4.43
N THR A 26 -6.38 12.06 -3.61
CA THR A 26 -5.20 11.31 -4.04
C THR A 26 -5.28 9.86 -3.57
N ILE A 27 -5.21 8.92 -4.50
CA ILE A 27 -5.26 7.48 -4.22
C ILE A 27 -3.92 6.86 -4.62
N LEU A 28 -3.35 6.08 -3.70
CA LEU A 28 -2.22 5.20 -3.97
C LEU A 28 -2.72 3.76 -4.11
N ILE A 29 -2.46 3.14 -5.26
CA ILE A 29 -2.69 1.73 -5.51
C ILE A 29 -1.35 1.00 -5.45
N VAL A 30 -1.23 0.02 -4.57
CA VAL A 30 -0.05 -0.83 -4.44
C VAL A 30 -0.36 -2.20 -5.03
N MET A 31 0.44 -2.65 -5.99
CA MET A 31 0.32 -3.99 -6.60
C MET A 31 1.67 -4.69 -6.59
N ALA A 32 1.68 -6.01 -6.43
CA ALA A 32 2.92 -6.77 -6.29
C ALA A 32 3.58 -7.06 -7.65
N MET A 33 2.77 -7.34 -8.68
CA MET A 33 3.25 -7.83 -9.96
C MET A 33 2.92 -6.89 -11.12
N GLN A 34 3.78 -6.85 -12.13
CA GLN A 34 3.56 -6.02 -13.31
C GLN A 34 2.31 -6.45 -14.09
N SER A 35 2.08 -7.77 -14.18
CA SER A 35 0.92 -8.35 -14.89
C SER A 35 -0.42 -7.98 -14.26
N GLU A 36 -0.45 -7.74 -12.94
CA GLU A 36 -1.63 -7.26 -12.22
C GLU A 36 -1.85 -5.76 -12.44
N ALA A 37 -0.76 -4.99 -12.50
CA ALA A 37 -0.76 -3.54 -12.66
C ALA A 37 -1.18 -3.08 -14.07
N LEU A 38 -0.62 -3.68 -15.12
CA LEU A 38 -0.79 -3.18 -16.50
C LEU A 38 -2.25 -3.08 -16.97
N PRO A 39 -3.16 -4.03 -16.68
CA PRO A 39 -4.57 -3.88 -17.01
C PRO A 39 -5.21 -2.62 -16.40
N VAL A 40 -4.86 -2.28 -15.16
CA VAL A 40 -5.36 -1.07 -14.47
C VAL A 40 -4.73 0.19 -15.05
N VAL A 41 -3.41 0.18 -15.28
CA VAL A 41 -2.68 1.27 -15.96
C VAL A 41 -3.34 1.61 -17.30
N ASN A 42 -3.58 0.60 -18.13
CA ASN A 42 -4.21 0.77 -19.44
C ASN A 42 -5.66 1.25 -19.32
N LYS A 43 -6.44 0.68 -18.39
CA LYS A 43 -7.85 1.05 -18.23
C LYS A 43 -8.03 2.49 -17.76
N LEU A 44 -7.12 2.98 -16.92
CA LEU A 44 -7.13 4.34 -16.38
C LEU A 44 -6.25 5.31 -17.17
N ASN A 45 -5.60 4.86 -18.25
CA ASN A 45 -4.64 5.62 -19.05
C ASN A 45 -3.54 6.30 -18.20
N LEU A 46 -3.00 5.57 -17.23
CA LEU A 46 -1.88 6.06 -16.42
C LEU A 46 -0.59 6.04 -17.23
N SER A 47 0.28 7.01 -16.99
CA SER A 47 1.60 7.10 -17.64
C SER A 47 2.70 6.76 -16.65
N GLU A 48 3.72 6.04 -17.11
CA GLU A 48 4.90 5.76 -16.30
C GLU A 48 5.62 7.06 -15.96
N ASP A 49 6.05 7.16 -14.71
CA ASP A 49 6.74 8.33 -14.20
C ASP A 49 8.25 8.16 -14.35
N LEU A 50 8.83 8.86 -15.33
CA LEU A 50 10.26 8.83 -15.64
C LEU A 50 11.10 9.64 -14.64
N GLU A 51 10.47 10.57 -13.91
CA GLU A 51 11.10 11.38 -12.86
C GLU A 51 10.71 10.84 -11.47
N SER A 52 11.25 9.66 -11.16
CA SER A 52 10.90 8.94 -9.94
C SER A 52 11.14 9.78 -8.68
N VAL A 53 10.12 9.84 -7.82
CA VAL A 53 10.20 10.44 -6.48
C VAL A 53 10.91 9.53 -5.46
N PHE A 54 11.30 8.33 -5.88
CA PHE A 54 11.93 7.34 -5.02
C PHE A 54 13.46 7.45 -5.03
N PRO A 55 14.16 6.89 -4.03
CA PRO A 55 15.62 6.88 -3.99
C PRO A 55 16.22 6.28 -5.27
N LYS A 56 17.34 6.86 -5.74
CA LYS A 56 18.04 6.34 -6.92
C LYS A 56 18.52 4.91 -6.69
N GLY A 57 18.35 4.06 -7.71
CA GLY A 57 18.82 2.67 -7.70
C GLY A 57 17.81 1.64 -7.22
N VAL A 58 16.63 2.05 -6.73
CA VAL A 58 15.54 1.11 -6.46
C VAL A 58 14.85 0.70 -7.78
N PRO A 59 14.35 -0.54 -7.89
CA PRO A 59 13.67 -1.01 -9.11
C PRO A 59 12.20 -0.54 -9.20
N TRP A 60 11.72 0.24 -8.24
CA TRP A 60 10.31 0.57 -8.09
C TRP A 60 9.79 1.42 -9.25
N VAL A 61 8.57 1.11 -9.69
CA VAL A 61 7.93 1.76 -10.83
C VAL A 61 6.63 2.41 -10.36
N ARG A 62 6.43 3.66 -10.77
CA ARG A 62 5.21 4.44 -10.53
C ARG A 62 4.53 4.75 -11.86
N TYR A 63 3.23 4.50 -11.93
CA TYR A 63 2.34 5.04 -12.95
C TYR A 63 1.45 6.11 -12.30
N ARG A 64 1.25 7.23 -13.00
CA ARG A 64 0.44 8.35 -12.52
C ARG A 64 -0.54 8.83 -13.56
N GLY A 65 -1.65 9.38 -13.11
CA GLY A 65 -2.66 9.95 -13.99
C GLY A 65 -3.84 10.51 -13.20
N PHE A 66 -4.81 11.05 -13.91
CA PHE A 66 -6.04 11.53 -13.33
C PHE A 66 -7.21 10.68 -13.78
N TYR A 67 -8.08 10.32 -12.84
CA TYR A 67 -9.37 9.72 -13.14
C TYR A 67 -10.45 10.59 -12.51
N LYS A 68 -11.18 11.32 -13.35
CA LYS A 68 -12.08 12.41 -12.91
C LYS A 68 -11.28 13.45 -12.10
N ASP A 69 -11.69 13.71 -10.87
CA ASP A 69 -11.09 14.61 -9.88
C ASP A 69 -10.06 13.91 -8.97
N LEU A 70 -9.77 12.63 -9.20
CA LEU A 70 -8.83 11.85 -8.40
C LEU A 70 -7.45 11.78 -9.06
N ASN A 71 -6.41 12.11 -8.30
CA ASN A 71 -5.01 11.86 -8.62
C ASN A 71 -4.68 10.40 -8.28
N ILE A 72 -4.47 9.58 -9.30
CA ILE A 72 -4.20 8.15 -9.17
C ILE A 72 -2.70 7.90 -9.31
N ASN A 73 -2.12 7.28 -8.29
CA ASN A 73 -0.75 6.76 -8.32
C ASN A 73 -0.83 5.24 -8.18
N LEU A 74 -0.28 4.49 -9.12
CA LEU A 74 -0.12 3.05 -9.02
C LEU A 74 1.37 2.73 -8.91
N VAL A 75 1.76 2.01 -7.87
CA VAL A 75 3.16 1.67 -7.62
C VAL A 75 3.31 0.17 -7.46
N TRP A 76 4.37 -0.38 -8.04
CA TRP A 76 4.79 -1.75 -7.81
C TRP A 76 6.31 -1.86 -7.57
N PRO A 77 6.78 -2.89 -6.84
CA PRO A 77 8.18 -2.97 -6.41
C PRO A 77 9.20 -3.21 -7.53
N GLY A 78 8.79 -3.36 -8.78
CA GLY A 78 9.71 -3.63 -9.89
C GLY A 78 10.22 -5.06 -9.91
N LYS A 79 11.29 -5.27 -10.68
CA LYS A 79 11.95 -6.57 -10.84
C LYS A 79 13.21 -6.67 -10.00
N ASP A 80 13.48 -7.87 -9.51
CA ASP A 80 14.73 -8.22 -8.85
C ASP A 80 15.89 -8.11 -9.83
N SER A 81 16.97 -7.46 -9.43
CA SER A 81 18.11 -7.19 -10.32
C SER A 81 18.94 -8.43 -10.63
N SER A 82 18.84 -9.48 -9.81
CA SER A 82 19.60 -10.72 -10.00
C SER A 82 18.83 -11.75 -10.82
N LEU A 83 17.51 -11.83 -10.61
CA LEU A 83 16.64 -12.86 -11.19
C LEU A 83 15.68 -12.36 -12.27
N GLY A 84 15.44 -11.05 -12.36
CA GLY A 84 14.55 -10.45 -13.35
C GLY A 84 13.06 -10.77 -13.17
N VAL A 85 12.68 -11.31 -12.01
CA VAL A 85 11.29 -11.61 -11.62
C VAL A 85 10.72 -10.49 -10.76
N ASP A 86 9.39 -10.38 -10.68
CA ASP A 86 8.74 -9.36 -9.85
C ASP A 86 9.11 -9.52 -8.37
N CYS A 87 9.46 -8.41 -7.72
CA CYS A 87 9.81 -8.33 -6.30
C CYS A 87 8.57 -8.48 -5.41
N VAL A 88 8.04 -9.70 -5.30
CA VAL A 88 6.87 -10.03 -4.47
C VAL A 88 7.22 -10.20 -2.99
N GLY A 89 6.20 -10.22 -2.14
CA GLY A 89 6.33 -10.51 -0.71
C GLY A 89 6.29 -9.28 0.20
N THR A 90 6.34 -9.52 1.51
CA THR A 90 6.03 -8.51 2.52
C THR A 90 7.08 -7.42 2.63
N VAL A 91 8.37 -7.73 2.40
CA VAL A 91 9.46 -6.76 2.50
C VAL A 91 9.39 -5.72 1.36
N PRO A 92 9.42 -6.08 0.06
CA PRO A 92 9.30 -5.10 -1.02
C PRO A 92 8.00 -4.29 -0.95
N ALA A 93 6.88 -4.95 -0.63
CA ALA A 93 5.58 -4.30 -0.47
C ALA A 93 5.61 -3.25 0.65
N SER A 94 6.21 -3.57 1.80
CA SER A 94 6.31 -2.62 2.93
C SER A 94 7.17 -1.40 2.59
N LEU A 95 8.31 -1.60 1.93
CA LEU A 95 9.24 -0.53 1.57
C LEU A 95 8.62 0.43 0.56
N VAL A 96 8.01 -0.12 -0.50
CA VAL A 96 7.41 0.70 -1.55
C VAL A 96 6.18 1.45 -1.02
N THR A 97 5.39 0.83 -0.14
CA THR A 97 4.26 1.48 0.51
C THR A 97 4.74 2.62 1.39
N TYR A 98 5.72 2.38 2.25
CA TYR A 98 6.30 3.40 3.13
C TYR A 98 6.84 4.60 2.34
N ALA A 99 7.67 4.35 1.33
CA ALA A 99 8.26 5.40 0.51
C ALA A 99 7.19 6.19 -0.27
N SER A 100 6.16 5.50 -0.77
CA SER A 100 5.04 6.14 -1.47
C SER A 100 4.21 7.03 -0.54
N ILE A 101 3.96 6.60 0.69
CA ILE A 101 3.27 7.44 1.68
C ILE A 101 4.07 8.71 1.95
N GLN A 102 5.37 8.57 2.21
CA GLN A 102 6.25 9.71 2.51
C GLN A 102 6.31 10.71 1.35
N ALA A 103 6.47 10.21 0.12
CA ALA A 103 6.65 11.05 -1.07
C ALA A 103 5.34 11.62 -1.63
N LEU A 104 4.22 10.92 -1.50
CA LEU A 104 2.97 11.23 -2.20
C LEU A 104 1.85 11.72 -1.29
N GLN A 105 1.94 11.44 0.02
CA GLN A 105 0.94 11.79 1.02
C GLN A 105 -0.50 11.48 0.56
N PRO A 106 -0.80 10.22 0.17
CA PRO A 106 -2.11 9.86 -0.36
C PRO A 106 -3.20 9.92 0.71
N ASP A 107 -4.44 10.18 0.29
CA ASP A 107 -5.61 10.19 1.17
C ASP A 107 -6.13 8.76 1.43
N LEU A 108 -5.93 7.86 0.45
CA LEU A 108 -6.36 6.47 0.50
C LEU A 108 -5.32 5.56 -0.15
N ILE A 109 -5.08 4.40 0.48
CA ILE A 109 -4.24 3.34 -0.06
C ILE A 109 -5.09 2.11 -0.38
N ILE A 110 -4.91 1.55 -1.57
CA ILE A 110 -5.56 0.32 -2.01
C ILE A 110 -4.46 -0.69 -2.34
N ASN A 111 -4.36 -1.76 -1.56
CA ASN A 111 -3.56 -2.92 -1.94
C ASN A 111 -4.43 -3.87 -2.78
N ALA A 112 -4.05 -4.09 -4.04
CA ALA A 112 -4.81 -4.94 -4.95
C ALA A 112 -3.88 -5.93 -5.68
N GLY A 113 -4.38 -7.14 -5.88
CA GLY A 113 -3.63 -8.22 -6.49
C GLY A 113 -4.42 -9.53 -6.45
N THR A 114 -3.87 -10.54 -7.08
CA THR A 114 -4.41 -11.90 -7.06
C THR A 114 -4.09 -12.59 -5.73
N ALA A 115 -4.95 -13.51 -5.31
CA ALA A 115 -4.78 -14.24 -4.07
C ALA A 115 -5.38 -15.66 -4.16
N GLY A 116 -4.95 -16.53 -3.25
CA GLY A 116 -5.59 -17.83 -3.03
C GLY A 116 -6.89 -17.68 -2.22
N GLY A 117 -7.90 -18.48 -2.56
CA GLY A 117 -9.17 -18.55 -1.84
C GLY A 117 -9.42 -19.93 -1.23
N LEU A 118 -10.13 -19.99 -0.10
CA LEU A 118 -10.57 -21.25 0.50
C LEU A 118 -11.98 -21.58 0.04
N LYS A 119 -12.16 -22.63 -0.79
CA LYS A 119 -13.48 -23.11 -1.21
C LYS A 119 -14.41 -23.42 -0.02
N ALA A 120 -13.85 -23.93 1.08
CA ALA A 120 -14.59 -24.20 2.32
C ALA A 120 -15.16 -22.92 2.98
N LYS A 121 -14.66 -21.74 2.60
CA LYS A 121 -15.15 -20.42 3.01
C LYS A 121 -15.98 -19.72 1.91
N GLY A 122 -16.37 -20.46 0.87
CA GLY A 122 -17.23 -19.96 -0.21
C GLY A 122 -16.49 -19.28 -1.36
N ALA A 123 -15.15 -19.26 -1.37
CA ALA A 123 -14.39 -18.63 -2.45
C ALA A 123 -14.41 -19.44 -3.75
N CYS A 124 -14.67 -18.76 -4.86
CA CYS A 124 -14.60 -19.28 -6.23
C CYS A 124 -13.46 -18.61 -7.02
N ILE A 125 -13.01 -19.27 -8.09
CA ILE A 125 -12.02 -18.68 -9.00
C ILE A 125 -12.65 -17.50 -9.73
N GLY A 126 -11.94 -16.36 -9.72
CA GLY A 126 -12.41 -15.12 -10.35
C GLY A 126 -13.18 -14.19 -9.42
N ASP A 127 -13.47 -14.61 -8.18
CA ASP A 127 -14.06 -13.72 -7.19
C ASP A 127 -13.10 -12.60 -6.80
N ALA A 128 -13.62 -11.38 -6.70
CA ALA A 128 -12.92 -10.22 -6.17
C ALA A 128 -13.48 -9.88 -4.78
N TYR A 129 -12.62 -9.94 -3.76
CA TYR A 129 -12.99 -9.68 -2.37
C TYR A 129 -12.45 -8.34 -1.89
N VAL A 130 -13.23 -7.67 -1.04
CA VAL A 130 -12.73 -6.61 -0.17
C VAL A 130 -12.42 -7.24 1.18
N ALA A 131 -11.14 -7.19 1.60
CA ALA A 131 -10.75 -7.73 2.89
C ALA A 131 -11.41 -6.93 4.01
N SER A 132 -11.98 -7.62 5.01
CA SER A 132 -12.44 -6.97 6.24
C SER A 132 -11.26 -6.69 7.17
N ASP A 133 -10.38 -7.68 7.32
CA ASP A 133 -9.23 -7.69 8.22
C ASP A 133 -8.08 -8.47 7.59
N VAL A 134 -6.87 -8.29 8.12
CA VAL A 134 -5.66 -8.99 7.64
C VAL A 134 -4.79 -9.47 8.80
N ALA A 135 -4.16 -10.64 8.65
CA ALA A 135 -3.26 -11.22 9.65
C ALA A 135 -2.09 -11.96 8.98
N PHE A 136 -0.99 -12.14 9.72
CA PHE A 136 0.14 -12.97 9.30
C PHE A 136 -0.03 -14.40 9.85
N CYS A 137 0.02 -15.41 8.98
CA CYS A 137 -0.05 -16.82 9.38
C CYS A 137 1.34 -17.48 9.59
N ASP A 138 2.42 -16.76 9.26
CA ASP A 138 3.80 -17.23 9.27
C ASP A 138 4.67 -16.59 10.36
N ARG A 139 4.21 -15.55 11.06
CA ARG A 139 4.91 -14.86 12.15
C ARG A 139 4.64 -15.47 13.53
N ARG A 140 5.02 -16.74 13.71
CA ARG A 140 4.80 -17.48 14.96
C ARG A 140 5.90 -17.18 15.98
N ILE A 141 5.54 -16.55 17.10
CA ILE A 141 6.44 -16.30 18.23
C ILE A 141 5.86 -17.02 19.46
N PRO A 142 6.43 -18.15 19.91
CA PRO A 142 5.95 -18.84 21.09
C PRO A 142 6.35 -18.04 22.34
N ILE A 143 5.42 -17.27 22.90
CA ILE A 143 5.64 -16.59 24.17
C ILE A 143 5.47 -17.61 25.30
N PRO A 144 6.49 -17.83 26.16
CA PRO A 144 6.35 -18.69 27.33
C PRO A 144 5.28 -18.10 28.26
N VAL A 145 4.31 -18.91 28.66
CA VAL A 145 3.48 -18.55 29.82
C VAL A 145 4.35 -18.71 31.05
N SER A 146 4.63 -17.63 31.78
CA SER A 146 5.19 -17.74 33.12
C SER A 146 4.16 -18.52 33.96
N ALA A 147 4.51 -19.73 34.38
CA ALA A 147 3.70 -20.46 35.34
C ALA A 147 3.58 -19.63 36.64
N PRO A 148 2.39 -19.55 37.26
CA PRO A 148 2.22 -18.88 38.55
C PRO A 148 3.05 -19.52 39.66
#